data_AF-A0A357CWH9-F1
#
_entry.id   AF-A0A357CWH9-F1
#
_cell.length_a   1.000
_cell.length_b   1.000
_cell.length_c   1.000
_cell.angle_alpha   90.00
_cell.angle_beta   90.00
_cell.angle_gamma   90.00
#
_symmetry.space_group_name_H-M   'P 1'
#
loop_
_entity.id
_entity.type
_entity.pdbx_description
1 polymer ?
#
loop_
_entity_poly.entity_id
_entity_poly.type
_entity_poly.pdbx_seq_one_letter_code
_entity_poly.pdbx_strand_id
1 'polypeptide(L)'
;MFAIYKRELKAYFLTPIGYIFCGIFLALSGISFSVTTLLAQSTNSLPFYFMIMIGIFAIIIPILTMRLFAEDRRGRTEQVLLTAPVSLT
;
A
#
# COMPACT_ATOMS: atom_id res chain seq x y z
N MET A 1 -5.13 -6.99 -20.39
CA MET A 1 -4.63 -6.81 -19.00
C MET A 1 -5.66 -6.44 -17.92
N PHE A 2 -6.73 -5.67 -18.20
CA PHE A 2 -7.68 -5.20 -17.16
C PHE A 2 -8.37 -6.30 -16.33
N ALA A 3 -8.67 -7.46 -16.93
CA ALA A 3 -9.25 -8.60 -16.22
C ALA A 3 -8.31 -9.17 -15.14
N ILE A 4 -7.01 -9.20 -15.41
CA ILE A 4 -5.98 -9.65 -14.46
C ILE A 4 -5.86 -8.63 -13.32
N TYR A 5 -5.76 -7.34 -13.65
CA TYR A 5 -5.75 -6.27 -12.65
C TYR A 5 -6.95 -6.35 -11.70
N LYS A 6 -8.17 -6.53 -12.23
CA LYS A 6 -9.38 -6.65 -11.41
C LYS A 6 -9.35 -7.88 -10.49
N ARG A 7 -8.78 -9.00 -10.97
CA ARG A 7 -8.61 -10.22 -10.18
C ARG A 7 -7.64 -9.98 -9.03
N GLU A 8 -6.47 -9.39 -9.31
CA GLU A 8 -5.43 -9.11 -8.31
C GLU A 8 -5.90 -8.10 -7.26
N LEU A 9 -6.58 -7.02 -7.70
CA LEU A 9 -7.17 -6.05 -6.78
C LEU A 9 -8.20 -6.72 -5.85
N LYS A 10 -9.08 -7.58 -6.40
CA LYS A 10 -10.08 -8.28 -5.59
C LYS A 10 -9.44 -9.29 -4.65
N ALA A 11 -8.40 -10.01 -5.09
CA ALA A 11 -7.65 -10.93 -4.24
C ALA A 11 -7.01 -10.19 -3.04
N TYR A 12 -6.48 -8.99 -3.28
CA TYR A 12 -5.92 -8.15 -2.22
C TYR A 12 -6.95 -7.81 -1.13
N PHE A 13 -8.15 -7.35 -1.52
CA PHE A 13 -9.25 -7.03 -0.59
C PHE A 13 -10.00 -8.24 -0.02
N LEU A 14 -9.84 -9.43 -0.61
CA LEU A 14 -10.36 -10.68 -0.04
C LEU A 14 -9.48 -11.18 1.11
N THR A 15 -8.20 -10.80 1.12
CA THR A 15 -7.32 -11.08 2.25
C THR A 15 -7.45 -10.01 3.34
N PRO A 16 -7.38 -10.38 4.63
CA PRO A 16 -7.50 -9.42 5.74
C PRO A 16 -6.34 -8.41 5.80
N ILE A 17 -5.26 -8.65 5.05
CA ILE A 17 -4.05 -7.82 5.04
C ILE A 17 -4.31 -6.40 4.54
N GLY A 18 -5.13 -6.23 3.51
CA GLY A 18 -5.46 -4.88 3.01
C GLY A 18 -6.14 -4.03 4.08
N TYR A 19 -7.03 -4.63 4.88
CA TYR A 19 -7.72 -3.93 5.97
C TYR A 19 -6.79 -3.63 7.15
N ILE A 20 -5.94 -4.58 7.55
CA ILE A 20 -4.94 -4.36 8.60
C ILE A 20 -4.02 -3.21 8.22
N PHE A 21 -3.58 -3.20 6.97
CA PHE A 21 -2.73 -2.15 6.43
C PHE A 21 -3.41 -0.76 6.47
N CYS A 22 -4.65 -0.65 5.99
CA CYS A 22 -5.41 0.59 6.08
C CYS A 22 -5.59 1.05 7.54
N GLY A 23 -5.84 0.12 8.47
CA GLY A 23 -5.98 0.44 9.88
C GLY A 23 -4.70 1.00 10.51
N ILE A 24 -3.55 0.36 10.27
CA ILE A 24 -2.25 0.82 10.76
C ILE A 24 -1.90 2.19 10.17
N PHE A 25 -2.13 2.37 8.87
CA PHE A 25 -1.89 3.62 8.18
C PHE A 25 -2.72 4.78 8.77
N LEU A 26 -4.03 4.56 8.97
CA LEU A 26 -4.91 5.55 9.58
C LEU A 26 -4.51 5.86 11.03
N ALA A 27 -4.13 4.85 11.81
CA ALA A 27 -3.66 5.05 13.18
C ALA A 27 -2.37 5.89 13.22
N LEU A 28 -1.37 5.57 12.39
CA LEU A 28 -0.13 6.33 12.27
C LEU A 28 -0.39 7.77 11.82
N SER A 29 -1.28 7.96 10.84
CA SER A 29 -1.67 9.27 10.34
C SER A 29 -2.36 10.10 11.43
N GLY A 30 -3.30 9.50 12.17
CA GLY A 30 -3.99 10.16 13.28
C GLY A 30 -3.07 10.55 14.43
N ILE A 31 -2.13 9.67 14.81
CA ILE A 31 -1.13 9.98 15.83
C ILE A 31 -0.21 11.11 15.35
N SER A 32 0.30 11.02 14.13
CA SER A 32 1.17 12.05 13.56
C SER A 32 0.47 13.41 13.49
N PHE A 33 -0.81 13.43 13.09
CA PHE A 33 -1.62 14.64 13.06
C PHE A 33 -1.85 15.22 14.46
N SER A 34 -2.15 14.36 15.44
CA SER A 34 -2.35 14.78 16.83
C SER A 34 -1.11 15.46 17.41
N VAL A 35 0.06 14.86 17.20
CA VAL A 35 1.33 15.39 17.72
C VAL A 35 1.77 16.66 17.01
N THR A 36 1.70 16.67 15.67
CA THR A 36 2.24 17.78 14.88
C THR A 36 1.30 18.98 14.81
N THR A 37 -0.01 18.77 14.71
CA THR A 37 -0.97 19.85 14.43
C THR A 37 -1.78 20.22 15.68
N LEU A 38 -2.34 19.24 16.40
CA LEU A 38 -3.18 19.48 17.58
C LEU A 38 -2.37 19.97 18.79
N LEU A 39 -1.26 19.31 19.13
CA LEU A 39 -0.43 19.70 20.29
C LEU A 39 0.41 20.95 20.04
N ALA A 40 0.88 21.15 18.80
CA ALA A 40 1.72 22.31 18.47
C ALA A 40 0.95 23.63 18.35
N GLN A 41 -0.39 23.59 18.30
CA GLN A 41 -1.32 24.75 18.21
C GLN A 41 -0.91 25.82 17.20
N SER A 42 -0.20 25.45 16.13
CA SER A 42 0.35 26.36 15.14
C SER A 42 0.10 25.82 13.75
N THR A 43 -0.35 26.69 12.84
CA THR A 43 -0.66 26.31 11.46
C THR A 43 0.62 26.01 10.65
N ASN A 44 1.78 26.43 11.14
CA ASN A 44 3.08 26.24 10.49
C ASN A 44 3.63 24.81 10.59
N SER A 45 2.96 23.92 11.33
CA SER A 45 3.38 22.52 11.47
C SER A 45 2.78 21.56 10.43
N LEU A 46 1.82 22.01 9.62
CA LEU A 46 1.21 21.21 8.55
C LEU A 46 2.23 20.68 7.52
N PRO A 47 3.23 21.46 7.05
CA PRO A 47 4.25 20.94 6.14
C PRO A 47 5.05 19.79 6.75
N PHE A 48 5.32 19.83 8.05
CA PHE A 48 6.04 18.79 8.76
C PHE A 48 5.21 17.50 8.88
N TYR A 49 3.90 17.61 9.10
CA TYR A 49 2.98 16.48 9.03
C TYR A 49 3.00 15.79 7.66
N PHE A 50 2.91 16.55 6.57
CA PHE A 50 2.94 16.00 5.21
C PHE A 50 4.29 15.34 4.89
N MET A 51 5.40 15.91 5.36
CA MET A 51 6.73 15.30 5.21
C MET A 51 6.81 13.93 5.88
N ILE A 52 6.28 13.78 7.11
CA ILE A 52 6.21 12.51 7.82
C ILE A 52 5.30 11.51 7.07
N MET A 53 4.13 11.95 6.61
CA MET A 53 3.22 11.14 5.80
C MET A 53 3.89 10.58 4.54
N ILE A 54 4.60 11.43 3.79
CA ILE A 54 5.33 11.03 2.58
C ILE A 54 6.43 10.02 2.92
N GLY A 55 7.16 10.23 4.01
CA GLY A 55 8.18 9.28 4.49
C GLY A 55 7.58 7.90 4.84
N ILE A 56 6.43 7.89 5.51
CA ILE A 56 5.68 6.66 5.82
C ILE A 56 5.26 5.95 4.52
N PHE A 57 4.69 6.68 3.56
CA PHE A 57 4.29 6.13 2.26
C PHE A 57 5.47 5.55 1.47
N ALA A 58 6.63 6.21 1.50
CA ALA A 58 7.82 5.76 0.79
C ALA A 58 8.32 4.38 1.28
N ILE A 59 8.08 4.03 2.54
CA ILE A 59 8.41 2.71 3.11
C ILE A 59 7.28 1.71 2.83
N ILE A 60 6.05 2.15 3.00
CA ILE A 60 4.85 1.33 2.90
C ILE A 60 4.61 0.80 1.48
N ILE A 61 4.77 1.65 0.47
CA ILE A 61 4.45 1.29 -0.93
C ILE A 61 5.33 0.11 -1.38
N PRO A 62 6.68 0.16 -1.23
CA PRO A 62 7.54 -0.96 -1.57
C PRO A 62 7.23 -2.24 -0.79
N ILE A 63 6.90 -2.14 0.50
CA ILE A 63 6.55 -3.32 1.30
C ILE A 63 5.33 -4.03 0.72
N LEU A 64 4.32 -3.25 0.34
CA LEU A 64 3.06 -3.75 -0.17
C LEU A 64 3.22 -4.35 -1.59
N THR A 65 3.98 -3.68 -2.46
CA THR A 65 4.25 -4.16 -3.83
C THR A 65 5.20 -5.36 -3.84
N MET A 66 6.29 -5.32 -3.06
CA MET A 66 7.27 -6.42 -3.02
C MET A 66 6.66 -7.69 -2.45
N ARG A 67 5.74 -7.56 -1.49
CA ARG A 67 5.01 -8.71 -0.97
C ARG A 67 4.17 -9.38 -2.07
N LEU A 68 3.45 -8.58 -2.86
CA LEU A 68 2.62 -9.10 -3.96
C LEU A 68 3.49 -9.87 -4.97
N PHE A 69 4.64 -9.29 -5.35
CA PHE A 69 5.63 -9.94 -6.22
C PHE A 69 6.24 -11.20 -5.59
N ALA A 70 6.54 -11.19 -4.30
CA ALA A 70 7.12 -12.33 -3.61
C ALA A 70 6.14 -13.50 -3.48
N GLU A 71 4.85 -13.21 -3.26
CA GLU A 71 3.78 -14.21 -3.23
C GLU A 71 3.63 -14.88 -4.61
N ASP A 72 3.66 -14.11 -5.70
CA ASP A 72 3.61 -14.65 -7.07
C ASP A 72 4.85 -15.49 -7.44
N ARG A 73 6.04 -15.02 -7.04
CA ARG A 73 7.28 -15.77 -7.27
C ARG A 73 7.31 -17.07 -6.48
N ARG A 74 6.77 -17.07 -5.25
CA ARG A 74 6.66 -18.27 -4.40
C ARG A 74 5.64 -19.27 -4.96
N GLY A 75 4.53 -18.77 -5.51
CA GLY A 75 3.46 -19.58 -6.12
C GLY A 75 3.80 -20.14 -7.51
N ARG A 76 4.92 -19.71 -8.12
CA ARG A 76 5.25 -19.93 -9.54
C ARG A 76 4.15 -19.45 -10.50
N THR A 77 3.22 -18.63 -10.03
CA THR A 77 2.14 -18.05 -10.84
C THR A 77 2.68 -17.12 -11.92
N GLU A 78 3.85 -16.51 -11.66
CA GLU A 78 4.59 -15.68 -12.61
C GLU A 78 4.86 -16.41 -13.93
N GLN A 79 5.25 -17.68 -13.88
CA GLN A 79 5.52 -18.48 -15.09
C GLN A 79 4.24 -18.79 -15.88
N VAL A 80 3.13 -19.01 -15.18
CA VAL A 80 1.83 -19.27 -15.79
C VAL A 80 1.27 -18.01 -16.44
N LEU A 81 1.42 -16.85 -15.78
CA LEU A 81 1.02 -15.56 -16.34
C LEU A 81 1.81 -15.20 -17.61
N LEU A 82 3.11 -15.52 -17.65
CA LEU A 82 3.98 -15.25 -18.80
C LEU A 82 3.75 -16.18 -20.00
N THR A 83 3.21 -17.37 -19.76
CA THR A 83 2.94 -18.39 -20.80
C THR A 83 1.47 -18.47 -21.21
N ALA A 84 0.57 -17.83 -20.47
CA ALA A 84 -0.84 -17.78 -20.80
C ALA A 84 -1.08 -16.98 -22.10
N PRO A 85 -2.04 -17.40 -22.95
CA PRO A 85 -2.38 -16.73 -24.21
C PRO A 85 -3.22 -15.47 -23.95
N VAL A 86 -2.69 -14.56 -23.15
CA VAL A 86 -3.31 -13.28 -22.80
C VAL A 86 -2.41 -12.17 -23.31
N SER A 87 -3.00 -11.25 -24.08
CA SER A 87 -2.29 -10.09 -24.62
C SER A 87 -1.59 -9.31 -23.49
N LEU A 88 -0.26 -9.21 -23.61
CA LEU A 88 0.66 -8.57 -22.66
C LEU A 88 0.64 -7.02 -22.72
N THR A 89 -0.26 -6.45 -23.52
CA THR A 89 -0.42 -4.99 -23.69
C THR A 89 -1.45 -4.39 -22.74
#